data_AF-A0A1M6D3I9-F1
#
_entry.id   AF-A0A1M6D3I9-F1
#
_cell.length_a   1.000
_cell.length_b   1.000
_cell.length_c   1.000
_cell.angle_alpha   90.00
_cell.angle_beta   90.00
_cell.angle_gamma   90.00
#
_symmetry.space_group_name_H-M   'P 1'
#
loop_
_entity.id
_entity.type
_entity.pdbx_description
1 polymer ?
#
loop_
_entity_poly.entity_id
_entity_poly.type
_entity_poly.pdbx_seq_one_letter_code
_entity_poly.pdbx_strand_id
1 'polypeptide(L)'
;MQTNGIYFTRFIYQLDNVKETVSKYYLTSTEPMENNYLFTEWVQIERNFGKNNCTDIDFWLRKRDKPNWSDSDLVTGLRETTLKGVYYGDEVNSKGRKSLLLVQVCADLGILVIDYFKNFNPYSLKDKLKFIYLHQFEYPTNEVKIR
;
A
#
# COMPACT_ATOMS: atom_id res chain seq x y z
N MET A 1 -4.86 3.57 -14.75
CA MET A 1 -3.51 3.67 -15.34
C MET A 1 -2.97 2.27 -15.64
N GLN A 2 -1.73 2.09 -16.14
CA GLN A 2 -1.16 0.77 -16.42
C GLN A 2 0.33 0.62 -16.09
N THR A 3 0.76 -0.60 -15.77
CA THR A 3 2.17 -1.01 -15.69
C THR A 3 2.34 -2.33 -16.41
N ASN A 4 3.19 -2.35 -17.43
CA ASN A 4 3.47 -3.55 -18.24
C ASN A 4 2.17 -4.26 -18.72
N GLY A 5 1.20 -3.48 -19.18
CA GLY A 5 -0.11 -3.97 -19.66
C GLY A 5 -1.13 -4.32 -18.56
N ILE A 6 -0.78 -4.21 -17.28
CA ILE A 6 -1.70 -4.46 -16.16
C ILE A 6 -2.29 -3.15 -15.67
N TYR A 7 -3.62 -3.09 -15.62
CA TYR A 7 -4.34 -1.91 -15.11
C TYR A 7 -4.27 -1.81 -13.59
N PHE A 8 -4.23 -0.57 -13.11
CA PHE A 8 -4.32 -0.26 -11.70
C PHE A 8 -5.11 1.02 -11.44
N THR A 9 -5.59 1.13 -10.20
CA THR A 9 -6.19 2.33 -9.63
C THR A 9 -5.22 2.92 -8.61
N ARG A 10 -4.91 4.21 -8.75
CA ARG A 10 -4.12 4.99 -7.81
C ARG A 10 -5.03 5.69 -6.83
N PHE A 11 -4.69 5.61 -5.56
CA PHE A 11 -5.33 6.35 -4.47
C PHE A 11 -4.28 7.25 -3.84
N ILE A 12 -4.54 8.54 -3.77
CA ILE A 12 -3.65 9.51 -3.13
C ILE A 12 -4.31 9.95 -1.84
N TYR A 13 -3.57 9.83 -0.75
CA TYR A 13 -4.00 10.23 0.57
C TYR A 13 -3.06 11.28 1.15
N GLN A 14 -3.63 12.20 1.90
CA GLN A 14 -2.90 13.21 2.66
C GLN A 14 -2.91 12.83 4.14
N LEU A 15 -1.78 13.06 4.81
CA LEU A 15 -1.62 12.84 6.23
C LEU A 15 -2.56 13.77 7.00
N ASP A 16 -3.37 13.17 7.88
CA ASP A 16 -4.25 13.87 8.81
C ASP A 16 -3.60 13.99 10.19
N ASN A 17 -3.12 12.86 10.72
CA ASN A 17 -2.64 12.78 12.09
C ASN A 17 -1.53 11.75 12.25
N VAL A 18 -0.53 12.10 13.04
CA VAL A 18 0.54 11.18 13.46
C VAL A 18 0.49 11.02 14.97
N LYS A 19 0.50 9.75 15.40
CA LYS A 19 0.84 9.31 16.76
C LYS A 19 2.14 8.53 16.68
N GLU A 20 2.74 8.25 17.84
CA GLU A 20 4.04 7.58 17.96
C GLU A 20 4.19 6.32 17.09
N THR A 21 3.09 5.59 16.88
CA THR A 21 3.11 4.27 16.25
C THR A 21 2.10 4.12 15.11
N VAL A 22 1.36 5.19 14.81
CA VAL A 22 0.25 5.19 13.85
C VAL A 22 0.22 6.49 13.08
N SER A 23 0.16 6.41 11.76
CA SER A 23 -0.12 7.56 10.89
C SER A 23 -1.44 7.35 10.17
N LYS A 24 -2.33 8.35 10.21
CA LYS A 24 -3.66 8.31 9.59
C LYS A 24 -3.69 9.25 8.41
N TYR A 25 -4.33 8.79 7.34
CA TYR A 25 -4.39 9.52 6.08
C TYR A 25 -5.83 9.55 5.57
N TYR A 26 -6.21 10.65 4.93
CA TYR A 26 -7.50 10.84 4.29
C TYR A 26 -7.35 10.93 2.78
N LEU A 27 -8.29 10.34 2.05
CA LEU A 27 -8.27 10.25 0.60
C LEU A 27 -8.48 11.63 -0.02
N THR A 28 -7.62 12.01 -0.96
CA THR A 28 -7.71 13.28 -1.69
C THR A 28 -8.04 13.08 -3.16
N SER A 29 -7.54 12.01 -3.79
CA SER A 29 -7.85 11.72 -5.19
C SER A 29 -7.77 10.22 -5.52
N THR A 30 -8.46 9.84 -6.60
CA THR A 30 -8.41 8.51 -7.19
C THR A 30 -8.25 8.57 -8.70
N GLU A 31 -7.42 7.70 -9.27
CA GLU A 31 -7.11 7.68 -10.70
C GLU A 31 -7.09 6.24 -11.28
N PRO A 32 -7.96 5.90 -12.25
CA PRO A 32 -9.07 6.73 -12.74
C PRO A 32 -10.10 6.98 -11.63
N MET A 33 -10.91 8.05 -11.76
CA MET A 33 -12.07 8.26 -10.90
C MET A 33 -13.03 7.09 -11.06
N GLU A 34 -12.93 6.12 -10.16
CA GLU A 34 -13.90 5.04 -10.02
C GLU A 34 -14.66 5.24 -8.71
N ASN A 35 -15.99 5.09 -8.75
CA ASN A 35 -16.86 5.05 -7.57
C ASN A 35 -16.71 3.72 -6.77
N ASN A 36 -15.64 2.97 -7.00
CA ASN A 36 -15.44 1.68 -6.33
C ASN A 36 -14.64 1.87 -5.04
N TYR A 37 -15.34 1.76 -3.92
CA TYR A 37 -14.89 1.82 -2.53
C TYR A 37 -13.93 0.69 -2.11
N LEU A 38 -12.97 0.29 -2.96
CA LEU A 38 -11.99 -0.75 -2.64
C LEU A 38 -11.12 -0.36 -1.45
N PHE A 39 -10.76 0.92 -1.39
CA PHE A 39 -10.28 1.57 -0.19
C PHE A 39 -11.28 2.63 0.26
N THR A 40 -11.33 2.85 1.56
CA THR A 40 -12.22 3.83 2.17
C THR A 40 -11.56 5.20 2.16
N GLU A 41 -12.33 6.24 2.53
CA GLU A 41 -11.85 7.61 2.66
C GLU A 41 -10.67 7.75 3.64
N TRP A 42 -10.49 6.77 4.53
CA TRP A 42 -9.49 6.81 5.58
C TRP A 42 -8.67 5.52 5.62
N VAL A 43 -7.35 5.66 5.67
CA VAL A 43 -6.42 4.56 5.89
C VAL A 43 -5.46 4.91 7.01
N GLN A 44 -4.84 3.89 7.61
CA GLN A 44 -3.76 4.09 8.55
C GLN A 44 -2.61 3.12 8.31
N ILE A 45 -1.41 3.62 8.59
CA ILE A 45 -0.17 2.86 8.65
C ILE A 45 0.19 2.68 10.11
N GLU A 46 0.34 1.44 10.55
CA GLU A 46 0.69 1.08 11.93
C GLU A 46 2.06 0.40 11.96
N ARG A 47 2.90 0.75 12.93
CA ARG A 47 4.17 0.05 13.13
C ARG A 47 3.92 -1.39 13.60
N ASN A 48 4.60 -2.36 13.00
CA ASN A 48 4.64 -3.73 13.49
C ASN A 48 5.63 -3.84 14.66
N PHE A 49 5.17 -4.34 15.80
CA PHE A 49 6.02 -4.52 16.99
C PHE A 49 6.63 -5.92 17.11
N GLY A 50 6.48 -6.78 16.10
CA GLY A 50 7.05 -8.13 16.11
C GLY A 50 6.42 -9.08 17.14
N LYS A 51 5.22 -8.76 17.65
CA LYS A 51 4.44 -9.64 18.55
C LYS A 51 3.64 -10.72 17.80
N ASN A 52 3.96 -10.96 16.53
CA ASN A 52 3.31 -11.91 15.64
C ASN A 52 4.39 -12.77 14.94
N ASN A 53 3.97 -13.85 14.28
CA ASN A 53 4.87 -14.77 13.58
C ASN A 53 5.27 -14.29 12.17
N CYS A 54 5.01 -13.03 11.82
CA CYS A 54 5.33 -12.50 10.51
C CYS A 54 6.78 -12.01 10.48
N THR A 55 7.52 -12.43 9.45
CA THR A 55 8.85 -11.88 9.15
C THR A 55 8.73 -10.77 8.10
N ASP A 56 9.69 -9.84 8.10
CA ASP A 56 9.90 -8.83 7.05
C ASP A 56 8.75 -7.84 6.84
N ILE A 57 7.94 -7.61 7.87
CA ILE A 57 6.84 -6.65 7.86
C ILE A 57 7.10 -5.60 8.94
N ASP A 58 7.46 -4.39 8.53
CA ASP A 58 7.70 -3.27 9.46
C ASP A 58 6.44 -2.46 9.73
N PHE A 59 5.50 -2.48 8.79
CA PHE A 59 4.27 -1.70 8.87
C PHE A 59 3.05 -2.52 8.45
N TRP A 60 1.90 -2.14 8.98
CA TRP A 60 0.61 -2.66 8.59
C TRP A 60 -0.22 -1.57 7.92
N LEU A 61 -0.92 -1.93 6.85
CA LEU A 61 -1.93 -1.09 6.24
C LEU A 61 -3.31 -1.52 6.72
N ARG A 62 -4.09 -0.57 7.25
CA ARG A 62 -5.49 -0.78 7.63
C ARG A 62 -6.39 0.20 6.89
N LYS A 63 -7.51 -0.30 6.36
CA LYS A 63 -8.59 0.53 5.79
C LYS A 63 -9.63 0.78 6.87
N ARG A 64 -10.23 1.97 6.93
CA ARG A 64 -11.28 2.27 7.89
C ARG A 64 -12.64 1.90 7.33
N ASP A 65 -13.12 0.70 7.61
CA ASP A 65 -14.44 0.21 7.19
C ASP A 65 -15.44 0.07 8.35
N LYS A 66 -14.99 0.32 9.58
CA LYS A 66 -15.84 0.41 10.79
C LYS A 66 -15.61 1.73 11.51
N PRO A 67 -16.52 2.14 12.43
CA PRO A 67 -16.37 3.38 13.18
C PRO A 67 -15.05 3.45 13.96
N ASN A 68 -14.65 2.32 14.56
CA ASN A 68 -13.41 2.17 15.32
C ASN A 68 -12.31 1.54 14.48
N TRP A 69 -11.10 2.08 14.62
CA TRP A 69 -9.90 1.56 13.94
C TRP A 69 -9.52 0.15 14.38
N SER A 70 -9.69 -0.20 15.67
CA SER A 70 -9.40 -1.54 16.20
C SER A 70 -10.22 -2.63 15.51
N ASP A 71 -11.44 -2.28 15.11
CA ASP A 71 -12.40 -3.21 14.54
C ASP A 71 -12.29 -3.23 13.01
N SER A 72 -11.63 -2.24 12.42
CA SER A 72 -11.53 -2.10 10.98
C SER A 72 -10.53 -3.10 10.37
N ASP A 73 -10.74 -3.44 9.10
CA ASP A 73 -9.97 -4.49 8.43
C ASP A 73 -8.48 -4.15 8.26
N LEU A 74 -7.64 -5.02 8.83
CA LEU A 74 -6.20 -5.07 8.55
C LEU A 74 -5.99 -5.63 7.14
N VAL A 75 -5.61 -4.77 6.20
CA VAL A 75 -5.53 -5.15 4.78
C VAL A 75 -4.34 -6.06 4.54
N THR A 76 -3.14 -5.60 4.90
CA THR A 76 -1.92 -6.35 4.63
C THR A 76 -0.74 -5.81 5.43
N GLY A 77 0.29 -6.65 5.59
CA GLY A 77 1.59 -6.21 6.06
C GLY A 77 2.42 -5.69 4.90
N LEU A 78 3.00 -4.51 5.08
CA LEU A 78 3.82 -3.82 4.10
C LEU A 78 5.27 -4.27 4.22
N ARG A 79 5.79 -4.78 3.11
CA ARG A 79 7.18 -5.24 2.96
C ARG A 79 7.96 -4.22 2.18
N GLU A 80 9.19 -3.96 2.62
CA GLU A 80 10.08 -3.04 1.92
C GLU A 80 10.46 -3.55 0.53
N THR A 81 10.64 -2.61 -0.39
CA THR A 81 11.25 -2.86 -1.70
C THR A 81 12.69 -2.34 -1.71
N THR A 82 13.38 -2.52 -2.85
CA THR A 82 14.67 -1.85 -3.08
C THR A 82 14.53 -0.35 -3.36
N LEU A 83 13.31 0.19 -3.38
CA LEU A 83 13.04 1.61 -3.61
C LEU A 83 12.67 2.28 -2.28
N LYS A 84 13.35 3.38 -1.95
CA LYS A 84 13.15 4.11 -0.69
C LYS A 84 11.70 4.56 -0.55
N GLY A 85 11.09 4.25 0.59
CA GLY A 85 9.72 4.67 0.90
C GLY A 85 8.66 3.96 0.06
N VAL A 86 9.03 2.91 -0.68
CA VAL A 86 8.09 2.08 -1.43
C VAL A 86 8.01 0.71 -0.78
N TYR A 87 6.78 0.31 -0.53
CA TYR A 87 6.41 -0.96 0.07
C TYR A 87 5.47 -1.71 -0.86
N TYR A 88 5.35 -3.01 -0.63
CA TYR A 88 4.33 -3.83 -1.27
C TYR A 88 3.60 -4.72 -0.28
N GLY A 89 2.38 -5.07 -0.65
CA GLY A 89 1.57 -6.03 0.07
C GLY A 89 0.55 -6.69 -0.84
N ASP A 90 -0.32 -7.50 -0.27
CA ASP A 90 -1.40 -8.15 -1.00
C ASP A 90 -2.71 -8.11 -0.23
N GLU A 91 -3.79 -7.85 -0.97
CA GLU A 91 -5.16 -7.98 -0.50
C GLU A 91 -5.75 -9.27 -1.08
N VAL A 92 -6.43 -10.05 -0.24
CA VAL A 92 -7.06 -11.31 -0.65
C VAL A 92 -8.57 -11.13 -0.56
N ASN A 93 -9.24 -11.22 -1.70
CA ASN A 93 -10.69 -11.09 -1.72
C ASN A 93 -11.39 -12.37 -1.23
N SER A 94 -12.72 -12.31 -1.07
CA SER A 94 -13.54 -13.45 -0.62
C SER A 94 -13.48 -14.70 -1.51
N LYS A 95 -12.98 -14.57 -2.74
CA LYS A 95 -12.77 -15.68 -3.68
C LYS A 95 -11.33 -16.23 -3.64
N GLY A 96 -10.51 -15.78 -2.68
CA GLY A 96 -9.12 -16.19 -2.52
C GLY A 96 -8.17 -15.61 -3.58
N ARG A 97 -8.62 -14.67 -4.43
CA ARG A 97 -7.75 -14.04 -5.44
C ARG A 97 -6.97 -12.91 -4.80
N LYS A 98 -5.69 -12.85 -5.13
CA LYS A 98 -4.78 -11.83 -4.61
C LYS A 98 -4.71 -10.63 -5.55
N SER A 99 -4.71 -9.46 -4.96
CA SER A 99 -4.44 -8.18 -5.61
C SER A 99 -3.16 -7.60 -5.02
N LEU A 100 -2.25 -7.13 -5.88
CA LEU A 100 -1.02 -6.47 -5.46
C LEU A 100 -1.34 -5.03 -5.05
N LEU A 101 -0.71 -4.62 -3.96
CA LEU A 101 -0.69 -3.24 -3.47
C LEU A 101 0.74 -2.74 -3.54
N LEU A 102 0.95 -1.60 -4.19
CA LEU A 102 2.18 -0.82 -4.07
C LEU A 102 1.88 0.42 -3.25
N VAL A 103 2.70 0.69 -2.25
CA VAL A 103 2.47 1.77 -1.30
C VAL A 103 3.70 2.66 -1.27
N GLN A 104 3.53 3.91 -1.66
CA GLN A 104 4.58 4.93 -1.62
C GLN A 104 4.30 5.90 -0.47
N VAL A 105 5.19 5.93 0.51
CA VAL A 105 5.14 6.85 1.65
C VAL A 105 6.11 8.01 1.39
N CYS A 106 5.57 9.16 1.02
CA CYS A 106 6.35 10.37 0.81
C CYS A 106 6.45 11.17 2.12
N ALA A 107 7.45 10.83 2.95
CA ALA A 107 7.63 11.41 4.27
C ALA A 107 7.74 12.95 4.26
N ASP A 108 8.38 13.51 3.23
CA ASP A 108 8.60 14.96 3.12
C ASP A 108 7.32 15.74 2.75
N LEU A 109 6.32 15.07 2.18
CA LEU A 109 5.06 15.66 1.75
C LEU A 109 3.86 15.25 2.63
N GLY A 110 4.04 14.28 3.53
CA GLY A 110 2.94 13.66 4.26
C GLY A 110 1.93 13.00 3.33
N ILE A 111 2.38 12.49 2.18
CA ILE A 111 1.51 11.88 1.17
C ILE A 111 1.71 10.37 1.19
N LEU A 112 0.59 9.65 1.11
CA LEU A 112 0.55 8.20 0.95
C LEU A 112 -0.13 7.89 -0.38
N VAL A 113 0.57 7.21 -1.27
CA VAL A 113 0.02 6.75 -2.54
C VAL A 113 -0.13 5.23 -2.50
N ILE A 114 -1.31 4.74 -2.88
CA ILE A 114 -1.61 3.31 -2.97
C ILE A 114 -2.01 2.99 -4.40
N ASP A 115 -1.23 2.15 -5.08
CA ASP A 115 -1.57 1.61 -6.39
C ASP A 115 -2.09 0.17 -6.24
N TYR A 116 -3.34 -0.03 -6.64
CA TYR A 116 -4.07 -1.29 -6.49
C TYR A 116 -4.22 -2.01 -7.83
N PHE A 117 -3.63 -3.21 -7.92
CA PHE A 117 -3.69 -4.08 -9.09
C PHE A 117 -4.68 -5.21 -8.84
N LYS A 118 -5.96 -4.95 -9.18
CA LYS A 118 -7.07 -5.86 -8.90
C LYS A 118 -6.87 -7.25 -9.52
N ASN A 119 -6.98 -8.30 -8.71
CA ASN A 119 -6.81 -9.71 -9.10
C ASN A 119 -5.47 -10.03 -9.80
N PHE A 120 -4.46 -9.19 -9.62
CA PHE A 120 -3.13 -9.41 -10.16
C PHE A 120 -2.10 -9.39 -9.04
N ASN A 121 -1.34 -10.47 -8.90
CA ASN A 121 -0.20 -10.54 -7.99
C ASN A 121 0.85 -11.49 -8.59
N PRO A 122 2.06 -11.02 -8.92
CA PRO A 122 3.11 -11.87 -9.46
C PRO A 122 3.43 -13.03 -8.51
N TYR A 123 3.55 -14.24 -9.06
CA TYR A 123 3.77 -15.47 -8.28
C TYR A 123 5.13 -15.52 -7.61
N SER A 124 6.20 -15.14 -8.32
CA SER A 124 7.56 -15.17 -7.79
C SER A 124 7.98 -13.80 -7.23
N LEU A 125 8.83 -13.80 -6.20
CA LEU A 125 9.40 -12.56 -5.67
C LEU A 125 10.20 -11.81 -6.74
N LYS A 126 10.93 -12.53 -7.59
CA LYS A 126 11.72 -11.95 -8.70
C LYS A 126 10.83 -11.20 -9.69
N ASP A 127 9.73 -11.80 -10.12
CA ASP A 127 8.81 -11.16 -11.07
C ASP A 127 8.08 -9.99 -10.42
N LYS A 128 7.77 -10.10 -9.12
CA LYS A 128 7.19 -9.00 -8.35
C LYS A 128 8.12 -7.79 -8.27
N LEU A 129 9.38 -8.01 -7.89
CA LEU A 129 10.37 -6.94 -7.82
C LEU A 129 10.65 -6.33 -9.20
N LYS A 130 10.70 -7.16 -10.27
CA LYS A 130 10.80 -6.66 -11.64
C LYS A 130 9.59 -5.80 -12.03
N PHE A 131 8.37 -6.23 -11.68
CA PHE A 131 7.16 -5.47 -11.94
C PHE A 131 7.15 -4.12 -11.21
N ILE A 132 7.54 -4.13 -9.92
CA ILE A 132 7.70 -2.93 -9.09
C ILE A 132 8.71 -1.96 -9.72
N TYR A 133 9.84 -2.47 -10.21
CA TYR A 133 10.86 -1.65 -10.86
C TYR A 133 10.37 -0.96 -12.13
N LEU A 134 9.48 -1.62 -12.87
CA LEU A 134 8.88 -1.07 -14.10
C LEU A 134 7.71 -0.11 -13.82
N HIS A 135 7.24 -0.04 -12.57
CA HIS A 135 6.10 0.78 -12.20
C HIS A 135 6.47 2.26 -12.16
N GLN A 136 5.62 3.10 -12.75
CA GLN A 136 5.75 4.55 -12.68
C GLN A 136 5.03 5.07 -11.43
N PHE A 137 5.79 5.25 -10.36
CA PHE A 137 5.31 5.86 -9.12
C PHE A 137 4.91 7.32 -9.32
N GLU A 138 4.00 7.81 -8.47
CA GLU A 138 3.53 9.19 -8.50
C GLU A 138 4.67 10.18 -8.22
N TYR A 139 5.47 9.88 -7.19
CA TYR A 139 6.63 10.69 -6.83
C TYR A 139 7.94 9.97 -7.21
N PRO A 140 9.02 10.72 -7.47
CA PRO A 140 10.33 10.12 -7.72
C PRO A 140 10.78 9.21 -6.57
N THR A 141 11.30 8.04 -6.91
CA THR A 141 11.83 7.04 -5.96
C THR A 141 13.31 6.82 -6.21
N ASN A 142 14.09 6.67 -5.14
CA ASN A 142 15.52 6.35 -5.24
C ASN A 142 15.77 4.90 -4.82
N GLU A 143 16.69 4.21 -5.50
CA GLU A 143 17.14 2.88 -5.07
C GLU A 143 17.90 2.95 -3.74
N VAL A 144 17.71 1.93 -2.91
CA VAL A 144 18.44 1.71 -1.67
C VAL A 144 19.01 0.30 -1.71
N LYS A 145 20.28 0.17 -1.32
CA LYS A 145 20.85 -1.16 -1.04
C LYS A 145 20.17 -1.71 0.21
N ILE A 146 19.32 -2.73 0.03
CA ILE A 146 18.84 -3.54 1.13
C ILE A 146 20.07 -4.25 1.73
N ARG A 147 20.29 -4.08 3.04
CA ARG A 147 21.43 -4.66 3.75
C ARG A 147 21.32 -6.17 3.89
#